data_AF-A0A2N9MSX6-F1
#
_entry.id   AF-A0A2N9MSX6-F1
#
_cell.length_a   1.000
_cell.length_b   1.000
_cell.length_c   1.000
_cell.angle_alpha   90.00
_cell.angle_beta   90.00
_cell.angle_gamma   90.00
#
_symmetry.space_group_name_H-M   'P 1'
#
loop_
_entity.id
_entity.type
_entity.pdbx_description
1 polymer ?
#
loop_
_entity_poly.entity_id
_entity_poly.type
_entity_poly.pdbx_seq_one_letter_code
_entity_poly.pdbx_strand_id
1 'polypeptide(L)'
;MKYVLLATMLALASLAVALDGQIGIHDPSTIVQCNGKYYTYGTGGSSLVSDDGWTWTRGTTLARRGLAPDVIHIGDRYYAYVAANIGAQPKAAINMIWSKTLDPDSPDYKWEEGGVVASSDGVEDCNAIDPGVFLDPADGKLWLVYGSYFGYIRLVELDPKTGKRVNPNDKPRDLAINCEASDMIYHDGWYYLLATHGSCCRGADSGYNIRMGRAKKVTGPFLDHEGVDMIQGGGKLLIGSGGRVVGAGHFGLLDLGEGVQKFSMHWEADLDRGGASVLDIRPLLWRDGWPVAGENLKEGTYELEAVRTGTALELAVEGMPVGGRRGRGARGGGGPPAGPGAAPGAGRGVAPGGGPGMFAGTGASIPSQDIAEVSKNWPAGNIDTRMAIYLCQAQQKWAITAVPHAGGYPGSPYFKITIAGTDRALAATADAELVVVPAFSGALEQLWRMDQLADGTWRIMPKSIPNSKDAMALSAVGSSFATLSKFDPKSDKQHWLIKTP
;
A
#
# COMPACT_ATOMS: atom_id res chain seq x y z
N MET A 1 31.09 -41.24 24.70
CA MET A 1 29.81 -40.52 24.49
C MET A 1 30.10 -39.03 24.46
N LYS A 2 30.15 -38.43 23.27
CA LYS A 2 30.24 -36.97 23.08
C LYS A 2 28.87 -36.52 22.58
N TYR A 3 28.15 -35.73 23.36
CA TYR A 3 26.93 -35.08 22.93
C TYR A 3 27.33 -33.80 22.17
N VAL A 4 26.96 -33.74 20.89
CA VAL A 4 27.04 -32.52 20.09
C VAL A 4 25.75 -31.73 20.36
N LEU A 5 25.87 -30.56 20.97
CA LEU A 5 24.78 -29.60 21.05
C LEU A 5 24.56 -29.00 19.66
N LEU A 6 23.40 -29.28 19.07
CA LEU A 6 22.90 -28.58 17.90
C LEU A 6 22.36 -27.22 18.36
N ALA A 7 23.06 -26.14 18.05
CA ALA A 7 22.58 -24.79 18.30
C ALA A 7 21.53 -24.45 17.23
N THR A 8 20.25 -24.45 17.61
CA THR A 8 19.16 -23.92 16.79
C THR A 8 19.31 -22.40 16.74
N MET A 9 19.79 -21.85 15.62
CA MET A 9 19.62 -20.43 15.34
C MET A 9 18.12 -20.17 15.16
N LEU A 10 17.48 -19.57 16.17
CA LEU A 10 16.22 -18.87 15.93
C LEU A 10 16.54 -17.67 15.05
N ALA A 11 16.11 -17.71 13.78
CA ALA A 11 15.97 -16.50 13.00
C ALA A 11 14.92 -15.62 13.71
N LEU A 12 15.36 -14.56 14.37
CA LEU A 12 14.48 -13.45 14.73
C LEU A 12 13.95 -12.88 13.41
N ALA A 13 12.72 -13.25 13.05
CA ALA A 13 11.99 -12.54 12.01
C ALA A 13 11.88 -11.09 12.49
N SER A 14 12.61 -10.18 11.84
CA SER A 14 12.38 -8.76 12.02
C SER A 14 10.97 -8.49 11.53
N LEU A 15 10.06 -8.15 12.43
CA LEU A 15 8.76 -7.62 12.03
C LEU A 15 9.05 -6.35 11.23
N ALA A 16 8.80 -6.39 9.92
CA ALA A 16 8.76 -5.19 9.12
C ALA A 16 7.60 -4.33 9.65
N VAL A 17 7.95 -3.29 10.40
CA VAL A 17 6.97 -2.32 10.91
C VAL A 17 6.59 -1.40 9.75
N ALA A 18 5.38 -0.83 9.75
CA ALA A 18 4.85 -0.06 8.63
C ALA A 18 5.70 1.17 8.22
N LEU A 19 6.53 1.69 9.13
CA LEU A 19 7.49 2.77 8.91
C LEU A 19 8.68 2.63 9.89
N ASP A 20 9.84 3.21 9.54
CA ASP A 20 11.05 3.17 10.37
C ASP A 20 11.39 4.55 10.98
N GLY A 21 12.16 4.57 12.07
CA GLY A 21 12.60 5.78 12.75
C GLY A 21 11.59 6.38 13.73
N GLN A 22 11.62 7.71 13.85
CA GLN A 22 10.72 8.47 14.72
C GLN A 22 9.42 8.74 13.99
N ILE A 23 8.38 7.99 14.33
CA ILE A 23 7.07 8.06 13.66
C ILE A 23 5.93 8.46 14.61
N GLY A 24 6.25 8.82 15.86
CA GLY A 24 5.26 9.25 16.83
C GLY A 24 4.66 10.60 16.43
N ILE A 25 3.37 10.60 16.13
CA ILE A 25 2.59 11.77 15.72
C ILE A 25 1.11 11.50 16.00
N HIS A 26 0.36 12.56 16.27
CA HIS A 26 -1.09 12.53 16.39
C HIS A 26 -1.64 13.62 15.45
N ASP A 27 -2.73 13.32 14.76
CA ASP A 27 -3.33 14.19 13.73
C ASP A 27 -2.32 14.65 12.68
N PRO A 28 -1.65 13.73 11.94
CA PRO A 28 -0.74 14.12 10.89
C PRO A 28 -1.49 14.87 9.78
N SER A 29 -0.98 16.04 9.42
CA SER A 29 -1.35 16.74 8.19
C SER A 29 -1.17 15.83 6.98
N THR A 30 -1.85 16.16 5.90
CA THR A 30 -1.51 15.64 4.58
C THR A 30 0.00 15.72 4.34
N ILE A 31 0.61 14.62 3.88
CA ILE A 31 2.03 14.57 3.57
C ILE A 31 2.29 15.41 2.32
N VAL A 32 3.19 16.39 2.45
CA VAL A 32 3.61 17.26 1.34
C VAL A 32 5.08 17.07 1.01
N GLN A 33 5.45 17.30 -0.25
CA GLN A 33 6.83 17.23 -0.71
C GLN A 33 7.46 18.62 -0.79
N CYS A 34 8.72 18.74 -0.38
CA CYS A 34 9.56 19.92 -0.57
C CYS A 34 11.01 19.50 -0.82
N ASN A 35 11.61 19.96 -1.92
CA ASN A 35 13.00 19.64 -2.32
C ASN A 35 13.34 18.14 -2.28
N GLY A 36 12.40 17.28 -2.71
CA GLY A 36 12.59 15.83 -2.76
C GLY A 36 12.39 15.10 -1.42
N LYS A 37 12.06 15.80 -0.33
CA LYS A 37 11.73 15.24 0.98
C LYS A 37 10.23 15.28 1.24
N TYR A 38 9.77 14.44 2.15
CA TYR A 38 8.39 14.37 2.63
C TYR A 38 8.27 15.01 4.00
N TYR A 39 7.20 15.77 4.22
CA TYR A 39 6.92 16.48 5.47
C TYR A 39 5.48 16.23 5.91
N THR A 40 5.28 16.05 7.22
CA THR A 40 3.97 16.10 7.86
C THR A 40 4.09 16.74 9.24
N TYR A 41 3.03 17.42 9.66
CA TYR A 41 2.95 18.14 10.92
C TYR A 41 1.78 17.61 11.73
N GLY A 42 1.86 17.64 13.05
CA GLY A 42 0.80 17.11 13.89
C GLY A 42 0.46 17.96 15.10
N THR A 43 -0.55 17.50 15.83
CA THR A 43 -1.01 18.12 17.08
C THR A 43 0.14 18.35 18.06
N GLY A 44 0.09 19.49 18.77
CA GLY A 44 1.11 19.93 19.72
C GLY A 44 2.38 20.52 19.10
N GLY A 45 2.43 20.61 17.76
CA GLY A 45 3.61 21.03 17.00
C GLY A 45 4.61 19.90 16.80
N SER A 46 4.13 18.65 16.77
CA SER A 46 4.91 17.53 16.24
C SER A 46 5.18 17.73 14.75
N SER A 47 6.29 17.21 14.26
CA SER A 47 6.73 17.37 12.88
C SER A 47 7.64 16.21 12.52
N LEU A 48 7.37 15.59 11.37
CA LEU A 48 8.16 14.50 10.83
C LEU A 48 8.65 14.88 9.42
N VAL A 49 9.90 14.53 9.14
CA VAL A 49 10.53 14.68 7.82
C VAL A 49 11.20 13.38 7.41
N SER A 50 11.15 13.06 6.13
CA SER A 50 11.80 11.89 5.55
C SER A 50 12.39 12.18 4.17
N ASP A 51 13.59 11.67 3.90
CA ASP A 51 14.23 11.75 2.58
C ASP A 51 13.67 10.73 1.59
N ASP A 52 13.07 9.64 2.07
CA ASP A 52 12.61 8.52 1.24
C ASP A 52 11.15 8.13 1.51
N GLY A 53 10.49 8.74 2.51
CA GLY A 53 9.12 8.46 2.95
C GLY A 53 8.98 7.17 3.78
N TRP A 54 10.07 6.46 4.05
CA TRP A 54 10.09 5.23 4.84
C TRP A 54 10.72 5.44 6.22
N THR A 55 11.90 6.06 6.25
CA THR A 55 12.61 6.37 7.49
C THR A 55 12.33 7.82 7.87
N TRP A 56 11.63 8.00 9.00
CA TRP A 56 11.21 9.31 9.47
C TRP A 56 12.06 9.79 10.63
N THR A 57 12.27 11.10 10.68
CA THR A 57 12.97 11.80 11.75
C THR A 57 12.16 13.01 12.18
N ARG A 58 12.44 13.56 13.36
CA ARG A 58 11.84 14.82 13.80
C ARG A 58 12.19 15.96 12.83
N GLY A 59 11.17 16.60 12.28
CA GLY A 59 11.29 17.76 11.41
C GLY A 59 11.25 19.10 12.16
N THR A 60 11.38 20.19 11.40
CA THR A 60 11.19 21.56 11.91
C THR A 60 9.72 21.79 12.21
N THR A 61 9.42 22.40 13.36
CA THR A 61 8.03 22.69 13.76
C THR A 61 7.48 23.89 13.00
N LEU A 62 6.18 23.91 12.75
CA LEU A 62 5.48 25.11 12.27
C LEU A 62 5.69 26.28 13.23
N ALA A 63 5.67 27.51 12.69
CA ALA A 63 5.74 28.73 13.51
C ALA A 63 4.54 28.89 14.46
N ARG A 64 3.43 28.19 14.17
CA ARG A 64 2.24 28.11 15.02
C ARG A 64 2.03 26.68 15.51
N ARG A 65 1.83 26.54 16.82
CA ARG A 65 1.43 25.28 17.46
C ARG A 65 -0.08 25.24 17.66
N GLY A 66 -0.66 24.05 17.61
CA GLY A 66 -2.10 23.86 17.80
C GLY A 66 -2.52 22.42 17.60
N LEU A 67 -3.77 22.25 17.20
CA LEU A 67 -4.42 20.98 16.93
C LEU A 67 -4.49 20.77 15.41
N ALA A 68 -4.34 19.52 14.98
CA ALA A 68 -4.72 19.04 13.67
C ALA A 68 -4.31 19.99 12.52
N PRO A 69 -3.01 20.27 12.34
CA PRO A 69 -2.60 21.07 11.20
C PRO A 69 -2.89 20.31 9.91
N ASP A 70 -3.28 21.01 8.85
CA ASP A 70 -3.26 20.45 7.50
C ASP A 70 -2.50 21.37 6.54
N VAL A 71 -1.83 20.78 5.56
CA VAL A 71 -0.87 21.47 4.69
C VAL A 71 -1.11 21.15 3.23
N ILE A 72 -1.09 22.18 2.39
CA ILE A 72 -1.18 22.07 0.94
C ILE A 72 -0.12 22.92 0.26
N HIS A 73 0.44 22.42 -0.84
CA HIS A 73 1.35 23.16 -1.71
C HIS A 73 0.63 23.66 -2.96
N ILE A 74 0.59 24.98 -3.17
CA ILE A 74 -0.05 25.63 -4.32
C ILE A 74 0.87 26.70 -4.88
N GLY A 75 1.24 26.58 -6.15
CA GLY A 75 2.17 27.51 -6.79
C GLY A 75 3.56 27.46 -6.14
N ASP A 76 4.01 28.59 -5.58
CA ASP A 76 5.28 28.73 -4.88
C ASP A 76 5.12 28.73 -3.34
N ARG A 77 3.96 28.32 -2.82
CA ARG A 77 3.63 28.43 -1.40
C ARG A 77 3.10 27.15 -0.81
N TYR A 78 3.55 26.86 0.39
CA TYR A 78 2.96 25.93 1.33
C TYR A 78 2.03 26.71 2.26
N TYR A 79 0.75 26.36 2.26
CA TYR A 79 -0.23 26.88 3.22
C TYR A 79 -0.43 25.84 4.31
N ALA A 80 -0.35 26.25 5.57
CA ALA A 80 -0.67 25.42 6.73
C ALA A 80 -1.82 26.05 7.52
N TYR A 81 -2.85 25.26 7.77
CA TYR A 81 -4.03 25.64 8.56
C TYR A 81 -3.95 24.94 9.90
N VAL A 82 -3.92 25.71 10.99
CA VAL A 82 -3.69 25.18 12.34
C VAL A 82 -4.80 25.64 13.27
N ALA A 83 -5.48 24.67 13.89
CA ALA A 83 -6.56 24.94 14.82
C ALA A 83 -6.04 25.24 16.23
N ALA A 84 -6.78 26.05 16.99
CA ALA A 84 -6.55 26.24 18.42
C ALA A 84 -7.88 26.51 19.14
N ASN A 85 -8.03 25.90 20.32
CA ASN A 85 -9.08 26.31 21.25
C ASN A 85 -8.75 27.73 21.77
N ILE A 86 -9.69 28.66 21.64
CA ILE A 86 -9.55 30.05 22.11
C ILE A 86 -10.50 30.36 23.28
N GLY A 87 -11.16 29.33 23.80
CA GLY A 87 -12.00 29.33 24.99
C GLY A 87 -12.38 27.89 25.36
N ALA A 88 -13.40 27.74 26.22
CA ALA A 88 -14.00 26.44 26.46
C ALA A 88 -14.57 25.89 25.14
N GLN A 89 -14.38 24.61 24.87
CA GLN A 89 -14.99 23.97 23.72
C GLN A 89 -16.51 24.18 23.75
N PRO A 90 -17.15 24.45 22.60
CA PRO A 90 -16.59 24.41 21.24
C PRO A 90 -16.08 25.77 20.70
N LYS A 91 -15.47 26.64 21.52
CA LYS A 91 -14.91 27.94 21.06
C LYS A 91 -13.48 27.81 20.53
N ALA A 92 -13.30 27.86 19.22
CA ALA A 92 -12.03 27.62 18.53
C ALA A 92 -11.80 28.55 17.32
N ALA A 93 -10.57 28.58 16.82
CA ALA A 93 -10.22 29.24 15.57
C ALA A 93 -9.15 28.49 14.78
N ILE A 94 -9.30 28.49 13.46
CA ILE A 94 -8.34 27.96 12.49
C ILE A 94 -7.57 29.13 11.91
N ASN A 95 -6.25 29.09 12.07
CA ASN A 95 -5.33 30.13 11.61
C ASN A 95 -4.51 29.61 10.44
N MET A 96 -4.31 30.43 9.42
CA MET A 96 -3.45 30.12 8.30
C MET A 96 -2.08 30.77 8.48
N ILE A 97 -1.02 30.02 8.20
CA ILE A 97 0.34 30.52 7.97
C ILE A 97 0.83 29.98 6.61
N TRP A 98 1.81 30.64 6.01
CA TRP A 98 2.39 30.15 4.75
C TRP A 98 3.90 30.35 4.66
N SER A 99 4.57 29.52 3.86
CA SER A 99 6.01 29.62 3.58
C SER A 99 6.27 29.28 2.11
N LYS A 100 7.40 29.73 1.55
CA LYS A 100 7.84 29.31 0.20
C LYS A 100 8.54 27.95 0.19
N THR A 101 8.97 27.48 1.36
CA THR A 101 9.75 26.27 1.52
C THR A 101 9.54 25.68 2.92
N LEU A 102 9.65 24.36 3.03
CA LEU A 102 9.64 23.63 4.30
C LEU A 102 11.07 23.29 4.78
N ASP A 103 12.06 23.55 3.94
CA ASP A 103 13.47 23.30 4.21
C ASP A 103 14.06 24.41 5.09
N PRO A 104 14.42 24.14 6.36
CA PRO A 104 14.95 25.14 7.28
C PRO A 104 16.32 25.69 6.86
N ASP A 105 17.05 24.99 5.99
CA ASP A 105 18.37 25.41 5.51
C ASP A 105 18.27 26.37 4.30
N SER A 106 17.07 26.56 3.75
CA SER A 106 16.83 27.48 2.64
C SER A 106 16.88 28.95 3.11
N PRO A 107 17.51 29.87 2.34
CA PRO A 107 17.47 31.30 2.65
C PRO A 107 16.07 31.91 2.58
N ASP A 108 15.13 31.25 1.88
CA ASP A 108 13.73 31.66 1.78
C ASP A 108 12.86 31.05 2.90
N TYR A 109 13.44 30.31 3.85
CA TYR A 109 12.70 29.69 4.93
C TYR A 109 12.16 30.73 5.92
N LYS A 110 10.86 31.00 5.80
CA LYS A 110 10.13 31.86 6.72
C LYS A 110 8.64 31.56 6.63
N TRP A 111 8.01 31.41 7.80
CA TRP A 111 6.55 31.39 7.91
C TRP A 111 6.01 32.81 8.05
N GLU A 112 5.00 33.13 7.26
CA GLU A 112 4.27 34.39 7.26
C GLU A 112 2.84 34.15 7.77
N GLU A 113 2.30 35.11 8.52
CA GLU A 113 0.95 35.01 9.08
C GLU A 113 -0.13 35.30 8.02
N GLY A 114 -1.17 34.46 8.00
CA GLY A 114 -2.34 34.57 7.14
C GLY A 114 -3.61 35.01 7.86
N GLY A 115 -3.66 34.86 9.19
CA GLY A 115 -4.81 35.20 10.04
C GLY A 115 -5.85 34.09 10.13
N VAL A 116 -6.99 34.40 10.76
CA VAL A 116 -8.08 33.46 11.00
C VAL A 116 -8.87 33.22 9.73
N VAL A 117 -9.12 31.95 9.39
CA VAL A 117 -9.92 31.52 8.22
C VAL A 117 -11.27 30.92 8.59
N ALA A 118 -11.40 30.38 9.81
CA ALA A 118 -12.65 29.88 10.36
C ALA A 118 -12.62 29.97 11.89
N SER A 119 -13.78 30.11 12.51
CA SER A 119 -13.92 30.17 13.97
C SER A 119 -15.30 29.73 14.42
N SER A 120 -15.40 29.35 15.69
CA SER A 120 -16.64 29.07 16.42
C SER A 120 -16.65 29.86 17.73
N ASP A 121 -17.83 30.26 18.19
CA ASP A 121 -18.01 31.19 19.32
C ASP A 121 -18.31 30.50 20.65
N GLY A 122 -18.45 29.17 20.65
CA GLY A 122 -18.81 28.36 21.81
C GLY A 122 -20.26 27.86 21.79
N VAL A 123 -21.05 28.19 20.77
CA VAL A 123 -22.35 27.55 20.53
C VAL A 123 -22.13 26.14 19.97
N GLU A 124 -22.90 25.15 20.44
CA GLU A 124 -22.82 23.75 20.01
C GLU A 124 -23.46 23.51 18.62
N ASP A 125 -23.07 24.32 17.64
CA ASP A 125 -23.41 24.16 16.22
C ASP A 125 -22.18 23.87 15.33
N CYS A 126 -20.97 24.14 15.84
CA CYS A 126 -19.70 23.72 15.30
C CYS A 126 -18.56 23.91 16.32
N ASN A 127 -17.58 23.01 16.32
CA ASN A 127 -16.26 23.25 16.88
C ASN A 127 -15.24 23.50 15.76
N ALA A 128 -14.76 24.73 15.60
CA ALA A 128 -13.88 25.11 14.48
C ALA A 128 -12.43 24.67 14.68
N ILE A 129 -12.22 23.36 14.62
CA ILE A 129 -10.93 22.66 14.61
C ILE A 129 -10.86 21.70 13.42
N ASP A 130 -9.76 20.95 13.32
CA ASP A 130 -9.56 19.89 12.32
C ASP A 130 -9.75 20.36 10.86
N PRO A 131 -8.97 21.35 10.41
CA PRO A 131 -8.95 21.74 9.01
C PRO A 131 -8.49 20.58 8.11
N GLY A 132 -9.24 20.33 7.02
CA GLY A 132 -8.77 19.62 5.83
C GLY A 132 -8.83 20.57 4.63
N VAL A 133 -7.72 20.74 3.92
CA VAL A 133 -7.63 21.66 2.78
C VAL A 133 -7.59 20.92 1.45
N PHE A 134 -8.52 21.28 0.57
CA PHE A 134 -8.73 20.59 -0.70
C PHE A 134 -8.71 21.57 -1.86
N LEU A 135 -7.75 21.39 -2.78
CA LEU A 135 -7.74 22.08 -4.07
C LEU A 135 -8.49 21.23 -5.09
N ASP A 136 -9.64 21.73 -5.55
CA ASP A 136 -10.50 21.01 -6.49
C ASP A 136 -9.84 20.92 -7.87
N PRO A 137 -9.46 19.71 -8.34
CA PRO A 137 -8.85 19.55 -9.65
C PRO A 137 -9.84 19.79 -10.80
N ALA A 138 -11.16 19.80 -10.55
CA ALA A 138 -12.16 19.99 -11.58
C ALA A 138 -12.33 21.45 -12.00
N ASP A 139 -12.19 22.41 -11.07
CA ASP A 139 -12.40 23.84 -11.33
C ASP A 139 -11.33 24.79 -10.76
N GLY A 140 -10.36 24.27 -10.00
CA GLY A 140 -9.26 25.04 -9.41
C GLY A 140 -9.64 25.84 -8.16
N LYS A 141 -10.83 25.63 -7.59
CA LYS A 141 -11.22 26.28 -6.33
C LYS A 141 -10.55 25.63 -5.13
N LEU A 142 -10.19 26.45 -4.14
CA LEU A 142 -9.64 25.98 -2.88
C LEU A 142 -10.75 25.94 -1.82
N TRP A 143 -10.82 24.84 -1.10
CA TRP A 143 -11.83 24.61 -0.06
C TRP A 143 -11.17 24.28 1.25
N LEU A 144 -11.80 24.71 2.35
CA LEU A 144 -11.48 24.25 3.70
C LEU A 144 -12.71 23.55 4.25
N VAL A 145 -12.55 22.28 4.59
CA VAL A 145 -13.51 21.52 5.38
C VAL A 145 -13.01 21.48 6.83
N TYR A 146 -13.89 21.61 7.82
CA TYR A 146 -13.49 21.63 9.22
C TYR A 146 -14.67 21.31 10.15
N GLY A 147 -14.39 20.92 11.38
CA GLY A 147 -15.43 20.63 12.38
C GLY A 147 -15.10 19.41 13.24
N SER A 148 -15.59 19.39 14.48
CA SER A 148 -15.47 18.23 15.37
C SER A 148 -16.68 18.15 16.31
N TYR A 149 -17.51 17.12 16.13
CA TYR A 149 -18.64 16.66 16.98
C TYR A 149 -19.71 17.64 17.44
N PHE A 150 -19.36 18.76 18.09
CA PHE A 150 -20.27 19.78 18.62
C PHE A 150 -21.03 20.51 17.50
N GLY A 151 -21.86 19.79 16.76
CA GLY A 151 -22.50 20.22 15.53
C GLY A 151 -21.81 19.69 14.27
N TYR A 152 -21.70 20.54 13.27
CA TYR A 152 -21.45 20.10 11.89
C TYR A 152 -19.98 20.13 11.47
N ILE A 153 -19.65 19.27 10.51
CA ILE A 153 -18.56 19.50 9.56
C ILE A 153 -19.00 20.57 8.57
N ARG A 154 -18.17 21.59 8.38
CA ARG A 154 -18.46 22.80 7.62
C ARG A 154 -17.49 22.98 6.47
N LEU A 155 -17.97 23.59 5.39
CA LEU A 155 -17.22 23.91 4.17
C LEU A 155 -17.21 25.41 3.90
N VAL A 156 -16.04 25.94 3.54
CA VAL A 156 -15.85 27.34 3.13
C VAL A 156 -14.93 27.43 1.91
N GLU A 157 -15.16 28.43 1.06
CA GLU A 157 -14.32 28.70 -0.10
C GLU A 157 -13.14 29.60 0.27
N LEU A 158 -11.94 29.22 -0.16
CA LEU A 158 -10.70 29.96 -0.02
C LEU A 158 -10.20 30.44 -1.39
N ASP A 159 -9.42 31.53 -1.38
CA ASP A 159 -8.71 32.00 -2.56
C ASP A 159 -7.38 31.24 -2.69
N PRO A 160 -7.15 30.47 -3.78
CA PRO A 160 -5.92 29.68 -3.96
C PRO A 160 -4.63 30.52 -4.04
N LYS A 161 -4.73 31.83 -4.32
CA LYS A 161 -3.56 32.74 -4.35
C LYS A 161 -3.20 33.27 -2.97
N THR A 162 -4.16 33.34 -2.05
CA THR A 162 -3.94 33.95 -0.74
C THR A 162 -4.07 32.97 0.43
N GLY A 163 -4.73 31.83 0.24
CA GLY A 163 -5.08 30.86 1.28
C GLY A 163 -6.15 31.37 2.27
N LYS A 164 -6.74 32.54 2.02
CA LYS A 164 -7.75 33.16 2.88
C LYS A 164 -9.14 32.88 2.35
N ARG A 165 -10.16 33.04 3.20
CA ARG A 165 -11.56 33.02 2.72
C ARG A 165 -11.78 34.03 1.60
N VAL A 166 -12.48 33.59 0.55
CA VAL A 166 -12.91 34.49 -0.55
C VAL A 166 -13.83 35.57 0.00
N ASN A 167 -14.80 35.18 0.85
CA ASN A 167 -15.66 36.10 1.57
C ASN A 167 -15.70 35.73 3.08
N PRO A 168 -15.08 36.54 3.95
CA PRO A 168 -15.06 36.29 5.39
C PRO A 168 -16.45 36.22 6.05
N ASN A 169 -17.46 36.85 5.44
CA ASN A 169 -18.83 36.92 5.99
C ASN A 169 -19.76 35.82 5.49
N ASP A 170 -19.32 35.01 4.52
CA ASP A 170 -20.16 33.92 4.00
C ASP A 170 -20.41 32.87 5.07
N LYS A 171 -21.66 32.43 5.18
CA LYS A 171 -22.03 31.35 6.08
C LYS A 171 -21.41 30.05 5.58
N PRO A 172 -20.71 29.28 6.44
CA PRO A 172 -20.25 27.94 6.08
C PRO A 172 -21.41 27.05 5.67
N ARG A 173 -21.13 26.06 4.82
CA ARG A 173 -22.10 25.03 4.48
C ARG A 173 -21.89 23.80 5.36
N ASP A 174 -22.94 23.32 6.01
CA ASP A 174 -22.91 22.09 6.79
C ASP A 174 -22.94 20.87 5.85
N LEU A 175 -22.04 19.91 6.06
CA LEU A 175 -21.83 18.75 5.19
C LEU A 175 -22.08 17.40 5.89
N ALA A 176 -21.74 17.29 7.17
CA ALA A 176 -21.83 16.05 7.95
C ALA A 176 -21.98 16.35 9.45
N ILE A 177 -22.31 15.34 10.24
CA ILE A 177 -22.42 15.42 11.70
C ILE A 177 -21.87 14.14 12.36
N ASN A 178 -21.61 14.17 13.67
CA ASN A 178 -21.14 13.04 14.48
C ASN A 178 -19.77 12.48 14.04
N CYS A 179 -18.90 13.37 13.56
CA CYS A 179 -17.54 13.05 13.13
C CYS A 179 -16.61 14.26 13.32
N GLU A 180 -15.32 14.04 13.07
CA GLU A 180 -14.24 15.06 13.09
C GLU A 180 -13.13 14.70 12.09
N ALA A 181 -12.00 15.43 12.08
CA ALA A 181 -10.85 15.16 11.21
C ALA A 181 -11.25 14.92 9.74
N SER A 182 -12.00 15.89 9.20
CA SER A 182 -12.55 15.80 7.84
C SER A 182 -11.53 16.22 6.79
N ASP A 183 -11.52 15.51 5.66
CA ASP A 183 -10.74 15.87 4.47
C ASP A 183 -11.55 15.52 3.20
N MET A 184 -11.13 15.99 2.03
CA MET A 184 -11.84 15.78 0.78
C MET A 184 -10.89 15.34 -0.34
N ILE A 185 -11.36 14.37 -1.13
CA ILE A 185 -10.69 13.95 -2.37
C ILE A 185 -11.65 13.96 -3.54
N TYR A 186 -11.12 14.00 -4.76
CA TYR A 186 -11.87 13.93 -6.00
C TYR A 186 -11.40 12.76 -6.87
N HIS A 187 -12.35 12.03 -7.45
CA HIS A 187 -12.06 10.95 -8.39
C HIS A 187 -13.26 10.72 -9.32
N ASP A 188 -13.00 10.63 -10.63
CA ASP A 188 -13.97 10.28 -11.67
C ASP A 188 -15.34 10.98 -11.56
N GLY A 189 -15.31 12.31 -11.34
CA GLY A 189 -16.53 13.11 -11.26
C GLY A 189 -17.30 12.98 -9.94
N TRP A 190 -16.65 12.49 -8.89
CA TRP A 190 -17.19 12.41 -7.53
C TRP A 190 -16.25 13.10 -6.55
N TYR A 191 -16.84 13.83 -5.61
CA TYR A 191 -16.19 14.32 -4.42
C TYR A 191 -16.44 13.32 -3.30
N TYR A 192 -15.41 12.99 -2.52
CA TYR A 192 -15.54 12.14 -1.34
C TYR A 192 -15.18 12.96 -0.12
N LEU A 193 -16.12 13.10 0.80
CA LEU A 193 -15.87 13.67 2.13
C LEU A 193 -15.46 12.52 3.03
N LEU A 194 -14.21 12.54 3.49
CA LEU A 194 -13.71 11.64 4.52
C LEU A 194 -13.86 12.31 5.87
N ALA A 195 -14.21 11.54 6.90
CA ALA A 195 -14.26 12.00 8.27
C ALA A 195 -14.03 10.84 9.25
N THR A 196 -13.49 11.14 10.42
CA THR A 196 -13.22 10.17 11.47
C THR A 196 -14.41 10.09 12.43
N HIS A 197 -14.90 8.88 12.68
CA HIS A 197 -15.96 8.58 13.64
C HIS A 197 -15.37 7.86 14.86
N GLY A 198 -16.07 7.95 16.00
CA GLY A 198 -15.70 7.29 17.25
C GLY A 198 -14.87 8.17 18.19
N SER A 199 -14.56 7.66 19.38
CA SER A 199 -13.88 8.45 20.40
C SER A 199 -12.38 8.57 20.15
N CYS A 200 -11.90 9.80 19.96
CA CYS A 200 -10.48 10.16 19.94
C CYS A 200 -9.80 9.85 21.29
N CYS A 201 -8.48 9.82 21.25
CA CYS A 201 -7.63 10.28 22.34
C CYS A 201 -7.70 9.38 23.59
N ARG A 202 -8.05 8.10 23.38
CA ARG A 202 -8.14 7.06 24.41
C ARG A 202 -7.12 5.94 24.19
N GLY A 203 -6.14 6.15 23.29
CA GLY A 203 -5.10 5.18 22.99
C GLY A 203 -5.70 3.83 22.59
N ALA A 204 -5.34 2.76 23.30
CA ALA A 204 -5.82 1.41 23.04
C ALA A 204 -7.34 1.20 23.28
N ASP A 205 -8.03 2.18 23.86
CA ASP A 205 -9.47 2.19 24.12
C ASP A 205 -10.20 3.21 23.20
N SER A 206 -9.56 3.58 22.09
CA SER A 206 -10.13 4.43 21.05
C SER A 206 -11.14 3.66 20.18
N GLY A 207 -12.21 4.36 19.79
CA GLY A 207 -13.21 3.89 18.84
C GLY A 207 -13.01 4.41 17.41
N TYR A 208 -11.88 5.08 17.15
CA TYR A 208 -11.60 5.76 15.89
C TYR A 208 -11.64 4.85 14.66
N ASN A 209 -12.30 5.35 13.62
CA ASN A 209 -12.34 4.76 12.29
C ASN A 209 -12.63 5.83 11.24
N ILE A 210 -11.99 5.72 10.07
CA ILE A 210 -12.18 6.66 8.96
C ILE A 210 -13.34 6.18 8.10
N ARG A 211 -14.27 7.09 7.82
CA ARG A 211 -15.45 6.86 6.98
C ARG A 211 -15.54 7.88 5.86
N MET A 212 -16.42 7.62 4.91
CA MET A 212 -16.67 8.52 3.80
C MET A 212 -18.10 8.48 3.25
N GLY A 213 -18.50 9.58 2.63
CA GLY A 213 -19.62 9.67 1.69
C GLY A 213 -19.15 10.35 0.40
N ARG A 214 -19.93 10.25 -0.67
CA ARG A 214 -19.61 10.90 -1.96
C ARG A 214 -20.74 11.77 -2.50
N ALA A 215 -20.39 12.77 -3.28
CA ALA A 215 -21.30 13.73 -3.88
C ALA A 215 -20.90 14.09 -5.32
N LYS A 216 -21.87 14.56 -6.13
CA LYS A 216 -21.60 15.14 -7.46
C LYS A 216 -21.17 16.60 -7.44
N LYS A 217 -21.30 17.25 -6.28
CA LYS A 217 -20.89 18.64 -6.06
C LYS A 217 -20.05 18.66 -4.79
N VAL A 218 -18.98 19.45 -4.76
CA VAL A 218 -18.13 19.68 -3.57
C VAL A 218 -18.96 20.07 -2.34
N THR A 219 -20.09 20.71 -2.57
CA THR A 219 -20.97 21.17 -1.51
C THR A 219 -21.88 20.06 -0.95
N GLY A 220 -21.97 18.87 -1.56
CA GLY A 220 -22.88 17.80 -1.14
C GLY A 220 -24.24 17.81 -1.86
N PRO A 221 -25.21 16.98 -1.44
CA PRO A 221 -25.15 16.09 -0.26
C PRO A 221 -24.16 14.93 -0.44
N PHE A 222 -23.48 14.55 0.64
CA PHE A 222 -22.55 13.42 0.67
C PHE A 222 -23.27 12.18 1.19
N LEU A 223 -23.45 11.19 0.32
CA LEU A 223 -24.15 9.96 0.65
C LEU A 223 -23.14 8.81 0.75
N ASP A 224 -23.32 7.91 1.71
CA ASP A 224 -22.56 6.66 1.74
C ASP A 224 -23.05 5.65 0.68
N HIS A 225 -22.42 4.48 0.65
CA HIS A 225 -22.75 3.41 -0.31
C HIS A 225 -24.18 2.84 -0.18
N GLU A 226 -24.83 3.03 0.95
CA GLU A 226 -26.23 2.61 1.18
C GLU A 226 -27.21 3.78 0.98
N GLY A 227 -26.72 4.96 0.62
CA GLY A 227 -27.51 6.15 0.37
C GLY A 227 -27.85 6.95 1.63
N VAL A 228 -27.22 6.66 2.77
CA VAL A 228 -27.42 7.44 4.01
C VAL A 228 -26.58 8.72 3.92
N ASP A 229 -27.24 9.85 4.16
CA ASP A 229 -26.58 11.16 4.16
C ASP A 229 -25.64 11.30 5.36
N MET A 230 -24.44 11.83 5.14
CA MET A 230 -23.49 12.13 6.21
C MET A 230 -24.02 13.17 7.20
N ILE A 231 -24.98 14.03 6.80
CA ILE A 231 -25.67 14.94 7.74
C ILE A 231 -26.60 14.18 8.71
N GLN A 232 -26.91 12.91 8.41
CA GLN A 232 -27.65 12.00 9.27
C GLN A 232 -26.73 10.95 9.94
N GLY A 233 -25.41 11.13 9.83
CA GLY A 233 -24.42 10.21 10.39
C GLY A 233 -24.07 9.02 9.49
N GLY A 234 -24.44 9.06 8.19
CA GLY A 234 -24.00 8.09 7.19
C GLY A 234 -22.48 8.06 7.03
N GLY A 235 -21.95 6.96 6.51
CA GLY A 235 -20.51 6.83 6.27
C GLY A 235 -20.07 5.41 5.96
N LYS A 236 -19.57 5.19 4.74
CA LYS A 236 -18.90 3.96 4.32
C LYS A 236 -17.56 3.87 5.04
N LEU A 237 -17.28 2.73 5.69
CA LEU A 237 -15.98 2.49 6.34
C LEU A 237 -14.86 2.44 5.28
N LEU A 238 -13.80 3.23 5.50
CA LEU A 238 -12.51 3.06 4.81
C LEU A 238 -11.63 2.08 5.58
N ILE A 239 -11.39 2.38 6.85
CA ILE A 239 -10.48 1.65 7.72
C ILE A 239 -10.84 1.87 9.19
N GLY A 240 -10.66 0.84 10.00
CA GLY A 240 -10.75 0.89 11.46
C GLY A 240 -9.60 0.10 12.10
N SER A 241 -9.68 -0.16 13.40
CA SER A 241 -8.71 -1.00 14.12
C SER A 241 -8.55 -2.39 13.49
N GLY A 242 -7.34 -2.95 13.56
CA GLY A 242 -7.05 -4.28 13.00
C GLY A 242 -5.70 -4.82 13.46
N GLY A 243 -5.61 -6.13 13.68
CA GLY A 243 -4.37 -6.75 14.17
C GLY A 243 -3.95 -6.18 15.52
N ARG A 244 -2.81 -5.46 15.55
CA ARG A 244 -2.20 -4.89 16.76
C ARG A 244 -2.14 -3.35 16.75
N VAL A 245 -2.95 -2.73 15.90
CA VAL A 245 -3.12 -1.28 15.81
C VAL A 245 -4.58 -0.89 16.02
N VAL A 246 -4.79 0.23 16.73
CA VAL A 246 -6.10 0.67 17.23
C VAL A 246 -6.36 2.12 16.86
N GLY A 247 -7.59 2.41 16.41
CA GLY A 247 -8.10 3.77 16.22
C GLY A 247 -7.47 4.49 15.03
N ALA A 248 -7.90 4.16 13.81
CA ALA A 248 -7.46 4.87 12.60
C ALA A 248 -8.17 6.23 12.50
N GLY A 249 -7.41 7.32 12.32
CA GLY A 249 -7.97 8.66 12.18
C GLY A 249 -7.07 9.60 11.39
N HIS A 250 -7.62 10.76 11.03
CA HIS A 250 -6.90 11.86 10.38
C HIS A 250 -6.32 11.51 9.00
N PHE A 251 -7.21 11.31 8.03
CA PHE A 251 -6.83 11.01 6.66
C PHE A 251 -6.07 12.17 6.01
N GLY A 252 -5.04 11.86 5.22
CA GLY A 252 -4.44 12.79 4.26
C GLY A 252 -4.03 12.08 2.97
N LEU A 253 -4.41 12.62 1.81
CA LEU A 253 -4.11 12.02 0.51
C LEU A 253 -2.63 12.22 0.12
N LEU A 254 -1.97 11.13 -0.30
CA LEU A 254 -0.65 11.18 -0.92
C LEU A 254 -0.72 10.57 -2.33
N ASP A 255 -0.95 11.42 -3.33
CA ASP A 255 -0.89 11.03 -4.74
C ASP A 255 0.57 11.09 -5.23
N LEU A 256 1.11 9.94 -5.62
CA LEU A 256 2.50 9.79 -6.05
C LEU A 256 2.63 9.73 -7.57
N GLY A 257 1.51 9.94 -8.29
CA GLY A 257 1.44 9.87 -9.74
C GLY A 257 1.53 8.44 -10.28
N GLU A 258 1.42 8.34 -11.62
CA GLU A 258 1.58 7.07 -12.36
C GLU A 258 0.70 5.92 -11.84
N GLY A 259 -0.50 6.25 -11.33
CA GLY A 259 -1.44 5.26 -10.79
C GLY A 259 -1.12 4.78 -9.38
N VAL A 260 -0.15 5.36 -8.68
CA VAL A 260 0.14 5.05 -7.26
C VAL A 260 -0.48 6.12 -6.38
N GLN A 261 -1.50 5.74 -5.62
CA GLN A 261 -2.09 6.58 -4.59
C GLN A 261 -1.91 5.93 -3.21
N LYS A 262 -1.59 6.75 -2.22
CA LYS A 262 -1.49 6.36 -0.82
C LYS A 262 -2.25 7.35 0.04
N PHE A 263 -2.42 7.02 1.30
CA PHE A 263 -2.92 7.95 2.30
C PHE A 263 -2.11 7.82 3.58
N SER A 264 -1.93 8.95 4.26
CA SER A 264 -1.42 9.01 5.63
C SER A 264 -2.57 9.01 6.62
N MET A 265 -2.27 8.52 7.82
CA MET A 265 -3.14 8.62 9.00
C MET A 265 -2.32 8.42 10.26
N HIS A 266 -2.93 8.60 11.44
CA HIS A 266 -2.40 8.00 12.65
C HIS A 266 -3.20 6.78 13.10
N TRP A 267 -2.52 5.90 13.82
CA TRP A 267 -3.15 5.02 14.80
C TRP A 267 -3.17 5.72 16.16
N GLU A 268 -4.27 5.62 16.90
CA GLU A 268 -4.35 6.06 18.29
C GLU A 268 -3.44 5.24 19.21
N ALA A 269 -3.29 3.95 18.91
CA ALA A 269 -2.33 3.09 19.59
C ALA A 269 -1.80 1.97 18.68
N ASP A 270 -0.49 1.95 18.51
CA ASP A 270 0.25 0.77 18.03
C ASP A 270 0.74 -0.04 19.24
N LEU A 271 0.17 -1.24 19.44
CA LEU A 271 0.45 -2.10 20.58
C LEU A 271 1.86 -2.73 20.54
N ASP A 272 2.50 -2.78 19.37
CA ASP A 272 3.89 -3.20 19.22
C ASP A 272 4.88 -2.07 19.52
N ARG A 273 4.38 -0.83 19.59
CA ARG A 273 5.12 0.37 20.00
C ARG A 273 4.63 0.94 21.33
N GLY A 274 4.19 0.06 22.23
CA GLY A 274 3.81 0.45 23.60
C GLY A 274 2.50 1.23 23.70
N GLY A 275 1.65 1.16 22.67
CA GLY A 275 0.38 1.88 22.60
C GLY A 275 0.53 3.34 22.19
N ALA A 276 1.67 3.72 21.61
CA ALA A 276 1.89 5.09 21.13
C ALA A 276 1.05 5.40 19.88
N SER A 277 0.67 6.68 19.73
CA SER A 277 0.11 7.16 18.48
C SER A 277 1.21 7.35 17.45
N VAL A 278 1.02 6.78 16.25
CA VAL A 278 2.05 6.67 15.23
C VAL A 278 1.49 6.93 13.84
N LEU A 279 2.32 7.51 12.97
CA LEU A 279 2.06 7.64 11.55
C LEU A 279 1.94 6.26 10.91
N ASP A 280 0.98 6.10 10.01
CA ASP A 280 0.93 5.00 9.05
C ASP A 280 0.69 5.57 7.64
N ILE A 281 1.20 4.86 6.63
CA ILE A 281 1.01 5.19 5.22
C ILE A 281 0.61 3.92 4.49
N ARG A 282 -0.54 3.95 3.82
CA ARG A 282 -1.14 2.77 3.17
C ARG A 282 -1.56 3.05 1.73
N PRO A 283 -1.62 2.04 0.85
CA PRO A 283 -2.16 2.21 -0.50
C PRO A 283 -3.63 2.65 -0.46
N LEU A 284 -4.00 3.56 -1.35
CA LEU A 284 -5.39 3.93 -1.62
C LEU A 284 -5.81 3.29 -2.94
N LEU A 285 -6.72 2.32 -2.87
CA LEU A 285 -7.20 1.57 -4.02
C LEU A 285 -8.61 2.02 -4.39
N TRP A 286 -9.06 1.67 -5.60
CA TRP A 286 -10.39 1.98 -6.10
C TRP A 286 -11.13 0.71 -6.51
N ARG A 287 -12.34 0.53 -5.97
CA ARG A 287 -13.25 -0.55 -6.34
C ARG A 287 -14.66 -0.03 -6.46
N ASP A 288 -15.30 -0.29 -7.59
CA ASP A 288 -16.67 0.14 -7.90
C ASP A 288 -16.90 1.65 -7.65
N GLY A 289 -15.88 2.46 -7.98
CA GLY A 289 -15.89 3.91 -7.77
C GLY A 289 -15.88 4.33 -6.30
N TRP A 290 -15.31 3.52 -5.41
CA TRP A 290 -15.07 3.88 -4.02
C TRP A 290 -13.62 3.63 -3.61
N PRO A 291 -13.05 4.50 -2.77
CA PRO A 291 -11.79 4.23 -2.11
C PRO A 291 -11.84 2.96 -1.24
N VAL A 292 -10.74 2.24 -1.22
CA VAL A 292 -10.49 1.06 -0.39
C VAL A 292 -9.09 1.20 0.21
N ALA A 293 -8.97 1.00 1.53
CA ALA A 293 -7.67 0.96 2.18
C ALA A 293 -6.93 -0.32 1.79
N GLY A 294 -5.84 -0.17 1.04
CA GLY A 294 -4.95 -1.27 0.72
C GLY A 294 -4.08 -1.67 1.92
N GLU A 295 -3.51 -2.87 1.84
CA GLU A 295 -2.57 -3.38 2.83
C GLU A 295 -1.15 -3.31 2.27
N ASN A 296 -0.18 -2.94 3.12
CA ASN A 296 1.22 -2.99 2.75
C ASN A 296 1.65 -4.45 2.50
N LEU A 297 2.56 -4.65 1.54
CA LEU A 297 3.04 -5.98 1.15
C LEU A 297 3.66 -6.69 2.36
N LYS A 298 3.22 -7.92 2.63
CA LYS A 298 3.78 -8.76 3.68
C LYS A 298 4.90 -9.63 3.12
N GLU A 299 5.90 -9.92 3.94
CA GLU A 299 6.89 -10.93 3.61
C GLU A 299 6.22 -12.30 3.39
N GLY A 300 6.74 -13.07 2.45
CA GLY A 300 6.14 -14.37 2.12
C GLY A 300 6.70 -14.98 0.86
N THR A 301 6.17 -16.14 0.50
CA THR A 301 6.41 -16.77 -0.80
C THR A 301 5.25 -16.51 -1.72
N TYR A 302 5.54 -16.10 -2.95
CA TYR A 302 4.57 -15.64 -3.94
C TYR A 302 4.85 -16.20 -5.33
N GLU A 303 3.79 -16.29 -6.13
CA GLU A 303 3.86 -16.30 -7.59
C GLU A 303 3.75 -14.84 -8.09
N LEU A 304 4.58 -14.47 -9.06
CA LEU A 304 4.51 -13.18 -9.74
C LEU A 304 3.89 -13.38 -11.14
N GLU A 305 2.60 -13.11 -11.27
CA GLU A 305 1.83 -13.30 -12.51
C GLU A 305 1.68 -11.99 -13.27
N ALA A 306 1.97 -11.99 -14.58
CA ALA A 306 1.75 -10.84 -15.43
C ALA A 306 0.25 -10.70 -15.76
N VAL A 307 -0.35 -9.54 -15.44
CA VAL A 307 -1.77 -9.25 -15.71
C VAL A 307 -2.10 -9.43 -17.19
N ARG A 308 -1.22 -8.96 -18.06
CA ARG A 308 -1.41 -9.01 -19.52
C ARG A 308 -1.58 -10.43 -20.09
N THR A 309 -0.86 -11.40 -19.55
CA THR A 309 -0.70 -12.73 -20.20
C THR A 309 -1.11 -13.91 -19.33
N GLY A 310 -1.31 -13.71 -18.03
CA GLY A 310 -1.57 -14.80 -17.06
C GLY A 310 -0.39 -15.76 -16.90
N THR A 311 0.81 -15.37 -17.36
CA THR A 311 2.04 -16.17 -17.20
C THR A 311 2.81 -15.68 -15.97
N ALA A 312 3.46 -16.61 -15.28
CA ALA A 312 4.33 -16.35 -14.14
C ALA A 312 5.77 -16.04 -14.55
N LEU A 313 6.44 -15.19 -13.79
CA LEU A 313 7.90 -15.05 -13.82
C LEU A 313 8.54 -16.33 -13.26
N GLU A 314 9.51 -16.90 -13.98
CA GLU A 314 10.24 -18.08 -13.52
C GLU A 314 11.74 -18.02 -13.81
N LEU A 315 12.51 -18.76 -13.03
CA LEU A 315 13.90 -19.08 -13.35
C LEU A 315 13.97 -19.94 -14.62
N ALA A 316 14.84 -19.60 -15.58
CA ALA A 316 14.97 -20.29 -16.85
C ALA A 316 15.74 -21.62 -16.74
N VAL A 317 15.18 -22.59 -16.02
CA VAL A 317 15.69 -23.97 -15.88
C VAL A 317 14.74 -24.99 -16.49
N GLU A 318 15.20 -26.24 -16.67
CA GLU A 318 14.31 -27.34 -17.04
C GLU A 318 13.33 -27.63 -15.89
N GLY A 319 12.05 -27.42 -16.15
CA GLY A 319 10.99 -27.68 -15.19
C GLY A 319 10.73 -29.17 -15.01
N MET A 320 10.45 -29.58 -13.78
CA MET A 320 10.02 -30.95 -13.46
C MET A 320 8.53 -30.94 -13.08
N PRO A 321 7.70 -31.86 -13.61
CA PRO A 321 6.29 -31.93 -13.21
C PRO A 321 6.13 -32.13 -11.71
N VAL A 322 5.23 -31.36 -11.09
CA VAL A 322 4.83 -31.57 -9.69
C VAL A 322 4.16 -32.94 -9.57
N GLY A 323 4.58 -33.73 -8.57
CA GLY A 323 4.17 -35.14 -8.44
C GLY A 323 4.93 -36.13 -9.34
N GLY A 324 5.95 -35.67 -10.07
CA GLY A 324 6.81 -36.50 -10.91
C GLY A 324 6.24 -36.81 -12.29
N ARG A 325 7.07 -37.38 -13.17
CA ARG A 325 6.62 -37.81 -14.50
C ARG A 325 5.67 -39.00 -14.34
N ARG A 326 4.42 -38.88 -14.81
CA ARG A 326 3.52 -40.05 -14.93
C ARG A 326 4.19 -41.08 -15.82
N GLY A 327 4.50 -42.26 -15.29
CA GLY A 327 4.95 -43.38 -16.10
C GLY A 327 3.88 -43.69 -17.14
N ARG A 328 4.25 -43.77 -18.42
CA ARG A 328 3.44 -44.51 -19.39
C ARG A 328 3.38 -45.92 -18.86
N GLY A 329 2.26 -46.32 -18.26
CA GLY A 329 2.01 -47.72 -17.93
C GLY A 329 2.42 -48.55 -19.13
N ALA A 330 3.28 -49.54 -18.92
CA ALA A 330 3.75 -50.41 -19.98
C ALA A 330 2.54 -50.79 -20.82
N ARG A 331 2.56 -50.50 -22.14
CA ARG A 331 1.63 -51.14 -23.07
C ARG A 331 1.74 -52.61 -22.75
N GLY A 332 0.67 -53.19 -22.19
CA GLY A 332 0.65 -54.57 -21.74
C GLY A 332 1.31 -55.41 -22.83
N GLY A 333 2.47 -55.98 -22.51
CA GLY A 333 3.18 -56.84 -23.44
C GLY A 333 2.19 -57.91 -23.89
N GLY A 334 1.91 -57.95 -25.18
CA GLY A 334 1.14 -59.02 -25.78
C GLY A 334 1.81 -60.33 -25.37
N GLY A 335 1.15 -61.07 -24.48
CA GLY A 335 1.51 -62.45 -24.21
C GLY A 335 1.41 -63.24 -25.52
N PRO A 336 2.22 -64.29 -25.69
CA PRO A 336 2.28 -65.05 -26.93
C PRO A 336 0.90 -65.66 -27.25
N PRO A 337 0.59 -65.93 -28.54
CA PRO A 337 -0.72 -66.43 -28.93
C PRO A 337 -0.95 -67.80 -28.29
N ALA A 338 -2.04 -67.92 -27.52
CA ALA A 338 -2.51 -69.21 -27.06
C ALA A 338 -2.98 -70.02 -28.29
N GLY A 339 -2.47 -71.24 -28.43
CA GLY A 339 -2.81 -72.18 -29.49
C GLY A 339 -4.29 -72.59 -29.50
N PRO A 340 -4.76 -73.23 -30.58
CA PRO A 340 -6.18 -73.47 -30.80
C PRO A 340 -6.65 -74.69 -30.00
N GLY A 341 -7.61 -74.49 -29.09
CA GLY A 341 -8.41 -75.58 -28.57
C GLY A 341 -8.84 -75.44 -27.11
N ALA A 342 -10.04 -74.88 -26.88
CA ALA A 342 -10.99 -75.35 -25.85
C ALA A 342 -12.31 -74.55 -25.94
N ALA A 343 -13.43 -75.28 -25.80
CA ALA A 343 -14.81 -74.85 -25.98
C ALA A 343 -15.34 -73.89 -24.87
N PRO A 344 -16.50 -73.22 -25.07
CA PRO A 344 -16.95 -72.15 -24.18
C PRO A 344 -17.70 -72.73 -22.96
N GLY A 345 -17.19 -72.40 -21.77
CA GLY A 345 -17.81 -72.73 -20.47
C GLY A 345 -18.21 -71.46 -19.72
N ALA A 346 -19.48 -71.42 -19.30
CA ALA A 346 -20.17 -70.29 -18.73
C ALA A 346 -19.63 -69.79 -17.37
N GLY A 347 -19.76 -68.48 -17.17
CA GLY A 347 -20.03 -67.86 -15.87
C GLY A 347 -18.81 -67.58 -14.98
N ARG A 348 -18.33 -66.33 -14.99
CA ARG A 348 -17.77 -65.65 -13.81
C ARG A 348 -17.97 -64.14 -13.97
N GLY A 349 -18.42 -63.53 -12.88
CA GLY A 349 -19.05 -62.21 -12.84
C GLY A 349 -18.22 -61.07 -13.43
N VAL A 350 -18.94 -60.07 -13.89
CA VAL A 350 -18.43 -58.72 -14.19
C VAL A 350 -17.87 -58.14 -12.89
N ALA A 351 -16.58 -58.32 -12.65
CA ALA A 351 -15.85 -57.39 -11.81
C ALA A 351 -15.90 -56.02 -12.49
N PRO A 352 -16.11 -54.90 -11.77
CA PRO A 352 -15.94 -53.58 -12.37
C PRO A 352 -14.45 -53.39 -12.66
N GLY A 353 -14.01 -53.89 -13.81
CA GLY A 353 -12.71 -53.62 -14.40
C GLY A 353 -12.72 -52.20 -14.95
N GLY A 354 -12.69 -51.23 -14.06
CA GLY A 354 -12.37 -49.83 -14.36
C GLY A 354 -11.10 -49.47 -13.62
N GLY A 355 -9.95 -50.00 -14.07
CA GLY A 355 -8.66 -49.50 -13.59
C GLY A 355 -8.60 -47.97 -13.77
N PRO A 356 -7.85 -47.24 -12.92
CA PRO A 356 -7.81 -45.79 -12.99
C PRO A 356 -7.45 -45.41 -14.43
N GLY A 357 -8.39 -44.74 -15.12
CA GLY A 357 -8.18 -44.32 -16.50
C GLY A 357 -6.91 -43.48 -16.62
N MET A 358 -6.39 -43.29 -17.83
CA MET A 358 -5.17 -42.49 -18.09
C MET A 358 -5.18 -41.09 -17.44
N PHE A 359 -6.37 -40.58 -17.12
CA PHE A 359 -6.62 -39.30 -16.48
C PHE A 359 -7.04 -39.38 -15.00
N ALA A 360 -7.22 -40.58 -14.44
CA ALA A 360 -7.60 -40.75 -13.04
C ALA A 360 -6.45 -40.32 -12.12
N GLY A 361 -6.71 -39.33 -11.26
CA GLY A 361 -5.80 -38.92 -10.20
C GLY A 361 -5.65 -40.00 -9.12
N THR A 362 -4.63 -39.86 -8.27
CA THR A 362 -4.38 -40.78 -7.15
C THR A 362 -5.32 -40.56 -5.96
N GLY A 363 -6.07 -39.46 -5.94
CA GLY A 363 -6.97 -39.07 -4.84
C GLY A 363 -6.26 -38.45 -3.63
N ALA A 364 -4.93 -38.52 -3.56
CA ALA A 364 -4.12 -37.84 -2.54
C ALA A 364 -3.66 -36.47 -3.02
N SER A 365 -3.50 -35.51 -2.10
CA SER A 365 -2.87 -34.22 -2.41
C SER A 365 -1.42 -34.44 -2.83
N ILE A 366 -0.98 -33.70 -3.86
CA ILE A 366 0.41 -33.72 -4.30
C ILE A 366 1.16 -32.66 -3.48
N PRO A 367 2.23 -33.02 -2.75
CA PRO A 367 3.01 -32.05 -1.99
C PRO A 367 3.73 -31.06 -2.91
N SER A 368 4.10 -29.90 -2.36
CA SER A 368 5.03 -28.99 -3.04
C SER A 368 6.37 -29.69 -3.31
N GLN A 369 7.04 -29.31 -4.39
CA GLN A 369 8.37 -29.82 -4.70
C GLN A 369 9.37 -29.46 -3.60
N ASP A 370 10.25 -30.41 -3.27
CA ASP A 370 11.43 -30.13 -2.47
C ASP A 370 12.45 -29.38 -3.35
N ILE A 371 12.63 -28.10 -3.04
CA ILE A 371 13.58 -27.22 -3.72
C ILE A 371 15.01 -27.78 -3.69
N ALA A 372 15.42 -28.42 -2.60
CA ALA A 372 16.76 -28.98 -2.46
C ALA A 372 16.99 -30.18 -3.39
N GLU A 373 15.92 -30.88 -3.79
CA GLU A 373 16.00 -31.96 -4.77
C GLU A 373 15.98 -31.46 -6.20
N VAL A 374 15.04 -30.57 -6.55
CA VAL A 374 14.88 -30.11 -7.93
C VAL A 374 15.99 -29.16 -8.38
N SER A 375 16.64 -28.46 -7.44
CA SER A 375 17.72 -27.53 -7.75
C SER A 375 19.10 -28.17 -7.96
N LYS A 376 19.26 -29.48 -7.70
CA LYS A 376 20.56 -30.19 -7.85
C LYS A 376 21.18 -30.08 -9.24
N ASN A 377 20.34 -29.94 -10.27
CA ASN A 377 20.78 -29.85 -11.66
C ASN A 377 20.74 -28.42 -12.22
N TRP A 378 20.45 -27.41 -11.39
CA TRP A 378 20.45 -26.03 -11.85
C TRP A 378 21.88 -25.51 -12.03
N PRO A 379 22.15 -24.68 -13.06
CA PRO A 379 23.47 -24.10 -13.26
C PRO A 379 23.96 -23.34 -12.02
N ALA A 380 25.21 -23.52 -11.61
CA ALA A 380 25.74 -22.88 -10.38
C ALA A 380 25.81 -21.34 -10.46
N GLY A 381 26.01 -20.79 -11.65
CA GLY A 381 26.16 -19.35 -11.88
C GLY A 381 24.83 -18.60 -11.99
N ASN A 382 24.91 -17.46 -12.67
CA ASN A 382 23.77 -16.63 -13.05
C ASN A 382 22.83 -17.43 -13.97
N ILE A 383 21.52 -17.26 -13.78
CA ILE A 383 20.50 -17.89 -14.60
C ILE A 383 19.51 -16.80 -15.04
N ASP A 384 19.07 -16.86 -16.29
CA ASP A 384 18.09 -15.93 -16.83
C ASP A 384 16.69 -16.16 -16.22
N THR A 385 15.81 -15.19 -16.45
CA THR A 385 14.37 -15.35 -16.17
C THR A 385 13.59 -15.51 -17.47
N ARG A 386 12.41 -16.11 -17.38
CA ARG A 386 11.45 -16.17 -18.49
C ARG A 386 10.02 -16.12 -17.97
N MET A 387 9.07 -15.99 -18.90
CA MET A 387 7.65 -16.10 -18.59
C MET A 387 7.15 -17.50 -18.96
N ALA A 388 6.33 -18.10 -18.09
CA ALA A 388 5.77 -19.43 -18.31
C ALA A 388 4.37 -19.57 -17.68
N ILE A 389 3.65 -20.63 -18.05
CA ILE A 389 2.42 -21.00 -17.34
C ILE A 389 2.79 -21.43 -15.92
N TYR A 390 2.02 -21.00 -14.93
CA TYR A 390 2.20 -21.47 -13.56
C TYR A 390 1.80 -22.92 -13.41
N LEU A 391 2.77 -23.75 -12.99
CA LEU A 391 2.65 -25.19 -12.84
C LEU A 391 2.97 -25.63 -11.40
N CYS A 392 2.92 -24.69 -10.45
CA CYS A 392 3.28 -24.88 -9.04
C CYS A 392 4.73 -25.36 -8.81
N GLN A 393 5.62 -25.15 -9.78
CA GLN A 393 7.00 -25.63 -9.72
C GLN A 393 7.88 -24.74 -8.83
N ALA A 394 8.90 -25.32 -8.21
CA ALA A 394 9.71 -24.63 -7.22
C ALA A 394 10.38 -23.35 -7.77
N GLN A 395 10.78 -23.37 -9.05
CA GLN A 395 11.43 -22.23 -9.70
C GLN A 395 10.48 -21.08 -10.13
N GLN A 396 9.18 -21.22 -9.83
CA GLN A 396 8.15 -20.20 -10.05
C GLN A 396 7.72 -19.53 -8.73
N LYS A 397 8.30 -19.99 -7.60
CA LYS A 397 7.98 -19.51 -6.26
C LYS A 397 9.06 -18.56 -5.77
N TRP A 398 8.68 -17.32 -5.52
CA TRP A 398 9.57 -16.24 -5.15
C TRP A 398 9.33 -15.83 -3.70
N ALA A 399 10.37 -15.91 -2.86
CA ALA A 399 10.35 -15.33 -1.53
C ALA A 399 10.62 -13.82 -1.63
N ILE A 400 9.72 -13.02 -1.08
CA ILE A 400 9.85 -11.57 -0.97
C ILE A 400 10.06 -11.24 0.51
N THR A 401 11.17 -10.56 0.82
CA THR A 401 11.59 -10.26 2.19
C THR A 401 12.08 -8.82 2.26
N ALA A 402 11.64 -8.05 3.26
CA ALA A 402 12.11 -6.69 3.46
C ALA A 402 13.61 -6.72 3.80
N VAL A 403 14.36 -5.72 3.34
CA VAL A 403 15.79 -5.60 3.64
C VAL A 403 15.96 -4.50 4.68
N PRO A 404 16.32 -4.83 5.94
CA PRO A 404 16.53 -3.83 6.98
C PRO A 404 17.57 -2.80 6.57
N HIS A 405 17.33 -1.54 6.94
CA HIS A 405 18.23 -0.40 6.67
C HIS A 405 18.52 -0.14 5.18
N ALA A 406 17.74 -0.72 4.26
CA ALA A 406 17.86 -0.44 2.84
C ALA A 406 17.09 0.82 2.39
N GLY A 407 16.42 1.51 3.32
CA GLY A 407 15.48 2.60 3.04
C GLY A 407 14.17 2.08 2.46
N GLY A 408 13.39 2.97 1.85
CA GLY A 408 12.16 2.58 1.20
C GLY A 408 11.53 3.67 0.33
N TYR A 409 10.20 3.66 0.35
CA TYR A 409 9.29 4.61 -0.26
C TYR A 409 8.11 4.82 0.72
N PRO A 410 7.30 5.90 0.66
CA PRO A 410 6.13 6.07 1.54
C PRO A 410 5.36 4.78 1.85
N GLY A 411 5.42 4.28 3.09
CA GLY A 411 4.72 3.07 3.54
C GLY A 411 5.24 1.72 3.01
N SER A 412 6.38 1.65 2.32
CA SER A 412 6.95 0.40 1.83
C SER A 412 8.49 0.37 1.92
N PRO A 413 9.10 -0.68 2.50
CA PRO A 413 10.55 -0.84 2.46
C PRO A 413 11.02 -1.28 1.07
N TYR A 414 12.33 -1.30 0.85
CA TYR A 414 12.91 -2.11 -0.22
C TYR A 414 12.96 -3.59 0.17
N PHE A 415 12.71 -4.45 -0.82
CA PHE A 415 12.69 -5.90 -0.67
C PHE A 415 13.84 -6.55 -1.44
N LYS A 416 14.23 -7.74 -1.01
CA LYS A 416 14.91 -8.71 -1.87
C LYS A 416 13.87 -9.70 -2.39
N ILE A 417 14.09 -10.19 -3.62
CA ILE A 417 13.28 -11.25 -4.23
C ILE A 417 14.21 -12.43 -4.51
N THR A 418 13.96 -13.59 -3.89
CA THR A 418 14.75 -14.81 -4.09
C THR A 418 13.90 -15.98 -4.54
N ILE A 419 14.48 -17.01 -5.14
CA ILE A 419 13.77 -18.28 -5.33
C ILE A 419 13.56 -18.91 -3.96
N ALA A 420 12.31 -19.24 -3.62
CA ALA A 420 11.92 -19.68 -2.30
C ALA A 420 12.71 -20.93 -1.86
N GLY A 421 13.29 -20.85 -0.66
CA GLY A 421 14.15 -21.92 -0.11
C GLY A 421 15.56 -21.97 -0.69
N THR A 422 16.00 -20.93 -1.41
CA THR A 422 17.38 -20.77 -1.89
C THR A 422 17.88 -19.34 -1.65
N ASP A 423 19.19 -19.13 -1.79
CA ASP A 423 19.81 -17.80 -1.74
C ASP A 423 19.73 -17.04 -3.07
N ARG A 424 19.30 -17.70 -4.14
CA ARG A 424 19.31 -17.15 -5.50
C ARG A 424 18.42 -15.92 -5.61
N ALA A 425 19.00 -14.78 -5.96
CA ALA A 425 18.33 -13.48 -5.89
C ALA A 425 18.12 -12.86 -7.27
N LEU A 426 16.96 -12.25 -7.49
CA LEU A 426 16.65 -11.47 -8.69
C LEU A 426 17.45 -10.15 -8.67
N ALA A 427 18.08 -9.81 -9.78
CA ALA A 427 18.89 -8.63 -9.96
C ALA A 427 18.64 -7.96 -11.32
N ALA A 428 18.75 -6.64 -11.36
CA ALA A 428 18.81 -5.86 -12.60
C ALA A 428 20.24 -5.87 -13.17
N THR A 429 20.37 -5.91 -14.49
CA THR A 429 21.66 -5.78 -15.19
C THR A 429 21.87 -4.36 -15.73
N ALA A 430 23.10 -4.03 -16.15
CA ALA A 430 23.42 -2.73 -16.76
C ALA A 430 22.65 -2.45 -18.06
N ASP A 431 22.24 -3.50 -18.77
CA ASP A 431 21.51 -3.42 -20.05
C ASP A 431 19.98 -3.35 -19.86
N ALA A 432 19.51 -3.08 -18.62
CA ALA A 432 18.10 -3.12 -18.24
C ALA A 432 17.43 -4.49 -18.49
N GLU A 433 18.18 -5.56 -18.24
CA GLU A 433 17.66 -6.93 -18.26
C GLU A 433 17.58 -7.52 -16.84
N LEU A 434 17.03 -8.72 -16.73
CA LEU A 434 16.89 -9.47 -15.48
C LEU A 434 17.85 -10.65 -15.44
N VAL A 435 18.42 -10.88 -14.26
CA VAL A 435 19.21 -12.08 -13.99
C VAL A 435 18.94 -12.58 -12.58
N VAL A 436 19.07 -13.88 -12.37
CA VAL A 436 19.07 -14.47 -11.03
C VAL A 436 20.50 -14.86 -10.67
N VAL A 437 21.07 -14.13 -9.71
CA VAL A 437 22.43 -14.36 -9.20
C VAL A 437 22.42 -15.48 -8.14
N PRO A 438 23.56 -16.15 -7.88
CA PRO A 438 23.63 -17.27 -6.93
C PRO A 438 23.23 -16.93 -5.49
N ALA A 439 23.47 -15.69 -5.05
CA ALA A 439 23.19 -15.23 -3.70
C ALA A 439 22.89 -13.73 -3.65
N PHE A 440 22.01 -13.32 -2.74
CA PHE A 440 21.81 -11.91 -2.40
C PHE A 440 23.07 -11.33 -1.72
N SER A 441 23.59 -10.23 -2.25
CA SER A 441 24.77 -9.52 -1.75
C SER A 441 24.46 -8.19 -1.07
N GLY A 442 23.22 -7.70 -1.16
CA GLY A 442 22.85 -6.35 -0.70
C GLY A 442 23.12 -5.25 -1.73
N ALA A 443 23.55 -5.59 -2.94
CA ALA A 443 23.75 -4.62 -4.01
C ALA A 443 22.44 -3.92 -4.40
N LEU A 444 22.51 -2.66 -4.84
CA LEU A 444 21.32 -1.83 -5.06
C LEU A 444 20.45 -2.37 -6.20
N GLU A 445 21.06 -2.99 -7.20
CA GLU A 445 20.38 -3.67 -8.31
C GLU A 445 19.63 -4.96 -7.91
N GLN A 446 19.81 -5.42 -6.66
CA GLN A 446 19.10 -6.57 -6.07
C GLN A 446 18.00 -6.15 -5.09
N LEU A 447 17.82 -4.84 -4.89
CA LEU A 447 16.78 -4.27 -4.06
C LEU A 447 15.61 -3.85 -4.95
N TRP A 448 14.39 -4.13 -4.49
CA TRP A 448 13.18 -3.98 -5.28
C TRP A 448 12.13 -3.17 -4.52
N ARG A 449 11.57 -2.17 -5.19
CA ARG A 449 10.41 -1.39 -4.77
C ARG A 449 9.14 -2.08 -5.29
N MET A 450 8.15 -2.16 -4.41
CA MET A 450 6.83 -2.74 -4.68
C MET A 450 5.79 -1.65 -4.49
N ASP A 451 5.20 -1.18 -5.59
CA ASP A 451 4.08 -0.24 -5.51
C ASP A 451 2.79 -0.97 -5.85
N GLN A 452 1.82 -0.93 -4.95
CA GLN A 452 0.46 -1.29 -5.30
C GLN A 452 -0.18 -0.10 -6.04
N LEU A 453 -0.68 -0.36 -7.25
CA LEU A 453 -1.40 0.60 -8.06
C LEU A 453 -2.84 0.73 -7.56
N ALA A 454 -3.48 1.85 -7.90
CA ALA A 454 -4.85 2.20 -7.55
C ALA A 454 -5.89 1.13 -7.94
N ASP A 455 -5.62 0.33 -8.98
CA ASP A 455 -6.48 -0.78 -9.42
C ASP A 455 -6.23 -2.10 -8.65
N GLY A 456 -5.27 -2.11 -7.72
CA GLY A 456 -4.89 -3.25 -6.89
C GLY A 456 -3.78 -4.14 -7.46
N THR A 457 -3.36 -3.91 -8.72
CA THR A 457 -2.19 -4.58 -9.31
C THR A 457 -0.88 -4.00 -8.76
N TRP A 458 0.25 -4.61 -9.11
CA TRP A 458 1.56 -4.23 -8.60
C TRP A 458 2.49 -3.78 -9.72
N ARG A 459 3.25 -2.72 -9.43
CA ARG A 459 4.43 -2.31 -10.17
C ARG A 459 5.67 -2.70 -9.37
N ILE A 460 6.58 -3.43 -10.02
CA ILE A 460 7.81 -3.95 -9.43
C ILE A 460 9.00 -3.26 -10.09
N MET A 461 9.86 -2.61 -9.31
CA MET A 461 10.96 -1.78 -9.81
C MET A 461 12.27 -2.09 -9.08
N PRO A 462 13.42 -2.21 -9.76
CA PRO A 462 14.70 -2.22 -9.06
C PRO A 462 14.98 -0.85 -8.46
N LYS A 463 15.69 -0.82 -7.33
CA LYS A 463 16.14 0.42 -6.68
C LYS A 463 17.13 1.18 -7.57
N SER A 464 17.96 0.45 -8.32
CA SER A 464 18.88 1.03 -9.29
C SER A 464 19.14 0.08 -10.45
N ILE A 465 19.44 0.65 -11.60
CA ILE A 465 20.05 -0.07 -12.73
C ILE A 465 21.51 0.38 -12.82
N PRO A 466 22.48 -0.57 -12.90
CA PRO A 466 23.88 -0.20 -13.06
C PRO A 466 24.07 0.73 -14.26
N ASN A 467 24.79 1.83 -14.06
CA ASN A 467 25.08 2.85 -15.09
C ASN A 467 23.87 3.59 -15.68
N SER A 468 22.68 3.51 -15.07
CA SER A 468 21.49 4.23 -15.51
C SER A 468 20.83 5.02 -14.36
N LYS A 469 20.21 6.15 -14.70
CA LYS A 469 19.35 6.94 -13.80
C LYS A 469 17.87 6.82 -14.13
N ASP A 470 17.53 6.08 -15.19
CA ASP A 470 16.15 5.88 -15.60
C ASP A 470 15.44 4.95 -14.62
N ALA A 471 14.25 5.35 -14.18
CA ALA A 471 13.36 4.48 -13.43
C ALA A 471 12.73 3.46 -14.40
N MET A 472 13.01 2.17 -14.17
CA MET A 472 12.44 1.08 -14.96
C MET A 472 11.56 0.20 -14.09
N ALA A 473 10.64 -0.51 -14.73
CA ALA A 473 9.76 -1.49 -14.11
C ALA A 473 9.88 -2.85 -14.80
N LEU A 474 9.70 -3.90 -14.00
CA LEU A 474 9.58 -5.28 -14.47
C LEU A 474 8.47 -5.39 -15.50
N SER A 475 8.82 -5.90 -16.68
CA SER A 475 7.95 -5.89 -17.86
C SER A 475 7.87 -7.28 -18.49
N ALA A 476 6.66 -7.77 -18.71
CA ALA A 476 6.40 -9.00 -19.47
C ALA A 476 6.33 -8.70 -20.99
N VAL A 477 7.28 -9.23 -21.74
CA VAL A 477 7.35 -9.10 -23.20
C VAL A 477 6.77 -10.36 -23.84
N GLY A 478 5.51 -10.23 -24.29
CA GLY A 478 4.74 -11.38 -24.75
C GLY A 478 4.56 -12.40 -23.63
N SER A 479 4.45 -13.67 -23.98
CA SER A 479 4.24 -14.77 -23.04
C SER A 479 5.51 -15.56 -22.71
N SER A 480 6.70 -15.04 -23.04
CA SER A 480 7.94 -15.84 -22.97
C SER A 480 9.13 -15.13 -22.33
N PHE A 481 9.15 -13.80 -22.28
CA PHE A 481 10.33 -13.06 -21.83
C PHE A 481 9.97 -11.97 -20.81
N ALA A 482 10.89 -11.69 -19.88
CA ALA A 482 10.78 -10.63 -18.88
C ALA A 482 12.00 -9.72 -18.96
N THR A 483 11.80 -8.41 -18.82
CA THR A 483 12.85 -7.38 -18.96
C THR A 483 12.56 -6.19 -18.04
N LEU A 484 13.41 -5.16 -18.06
CA LEU A 484 13.15 -3.86 -17.42
C LEU A 484 12.93 -2.78 -18.48
N SER A 485 11.81 -2.06 -18.40
CA SER A 485 11.53 -0.94 -19.30
C SER A 485 10.85 0.22 -18.56
N LYS A 486 10.87 1.43 -19.14
CA LYS A 486 10.25 2.62 -18.53
C LYS A 486 8.78 2.35 -18.24
N PHE A 487 8.33 2.71 -17.05
CA PHE A 487 6.95 2.44 -16.63
C PHE A 487 5.95 3.19 -17.52
N ASP A 488 4.94 2.48 -17.99
CA ASP A 488 3.81 3.01 -18.72
C ASP A 488 2.52 2.56 -18.01
N PRO A 489 1.85 3.44 -17.23
CA PRO A 489 0.65 3.08 -16.49
C PRO A 489 -0.50 2.66 -17.40
N LYS A 490 -0.48 2.99 -18.70
CA LYS A 490 -1.51 2.62 -19.68
C LYS A 490 -1.31 1.22 -20.28
N SER A 491 -0.23 0.54 -19.92
CA SER A 491 0.14 -0.75 -20.49
C SER A 491 0.22 -1.84 -19.43
N ASP A 492 -0.64 -2.84 -19.55
CA ASP A 492 -0.70 -4.00 -18.65
C ASP A 492 0.59 -4.84 -18.62
N LYS A 493 1.54 -4.62 -19.54
CA LYS A 493 2.82 -5.34 -19.59
C LYS A 493 3.65 -5.19 -18.31
N GLN A 494 3.39 -4.16 -17.51
CA GLN A 494 4.11 -3.83 -16.27
C GLN A 494 3.24 -3.98 -15.02
N HIS A 495 2.05 -4.54 -15.18
CA HIS A 495 1.10 -4.77 -14.11
C HIS A 495 1.19 -6.23 -13.69
N TRP A 496 1.41 -6.44 -12.40
CA TRP A 496 1.66 -7.76 -11.82
C TRP A 496 0.63 -8.09 -10.75
N LEU A 497 0.29 -9.38 -10.64
CA LEU A 497 -0.42 -9.92 -9.50
C LEU A 497 0.60 -10.67 -8.63
N ILE A 498 0.63 -10.35 -7.35
CA ILE A 498 1.42 -11.06 -6.34
C ILE A 498 0.46 -12.02 -5.63
N LYS A 499 0.54 -13.32 -5.96
CA LYS A 499 -0.40 -14.34 -5.50
C LYS A 499 0.28 -15.31 -4.54
N THR A 500 -0.46 -15.80 -3.55
CA THR A 500 0.03 -16.92 -2.73
C THR A 500 0.04 -18.21 -3.58
N PRO A 501 1.17 -18.95 -3.64
CA PRO A 501 1.42 -20.10 -4.52
C PRO A 501 0.48 -21.30 -4.42
#